data_AF-A0A828U541-F1
#
_entry.id   AF-A0A828U541-F1
#
_cell.length_a   1.000
_cell.length_b   1.000
_cell.length_c   1.000
_cell.angle_alpha   90.00
_cell.angle_beta   90.00
_cell.angle_gamma   90.00
#
_symmetry.space_group_name_H-M   'P 1'
#
loop_
_entity.id
_entity.type
_entity.pdbx_description
1 polymer ?
#
loop_
_entity_poly.entity_id
_entity_poly.type
_entity_poly.pdbx_seq_one_letter_code
_entity_poly.pdbx_strand_id
1 'polypeptide(L)'
;MKGDWADSHRDEADDFYRHQADIKYYSFLAGPAYRLNDYISFYGLVGISHTKAKGDYEWRNSVGADESDGYLSESVSKKSTDFAYAAGVIINPWGNMSVNVGYEGTKADIYGKHSVNGFTVGVGYRF
;
A
#
# COMPACT_ATOMS: atom_id res chain seq x y z
N MET A 1 -3.58 1.99 -1.34
CA MET A 1 -3.18 0.66 -1.87
C MET A 1 -3.40 -0.39 -0.79
N LYS A 2 -3.86 -1.60 -1.13
CA LYS A 2 -3.97 -2.73 -0.18
C LYS A 2 -3.20 -3.91 -0.77
N GLY A 3 -2.37 -4.55 0.05
CA GLY A 3 -1.78 -5.86 -0.23
C GLY A 3 -2.19 -6.84 0.86
N ASP A 4 -2.56 -8.05 0.46
CA ASP A 4 -2.95 -9.14 1.35
C ASP A 4 -2.14 -10.37 0.93
N TRP A 5 -1.36 -10.92 1.84
CA TRP A 5 -0.60 -12.15 1.62
C TRP A 5 -0.98 -13.12 2.73
N ALA A 6 -1.56 -14.26 2.35
CA ALA A 6 -1.74 -15.40 3.23
C ALA A 6 -0.93 -16.57 2.69
N ASP A 7 -0.06 -17.12 3.52
CA ASP A 7 0.65 -18.36 3.24
C ASP A 7 0.42 -19.34 4.38
N SER A 8 0.21 -20.60 4.05
CA SER A 8 0.00 -21.66 5.04
C SER A 8 0.81 -22.89 4.66
N HIS A 9 1.65 -23.35 5.57
CA HIS A 9 2.48 -24.52 5.38
C HIS A 9 2.19 -25.59 6.43
N ARG A 10 2.39 -26.85 6.04
CA ARG A 10 2.31 -28.01 6.92
C ARG A 10 3.63 -28.77 6.84
N ASP A 11 4.26 -28.96 7.99
CA ASP A 11 5.52 -29.69 8.09
C ASP A 11 5.30 -31.21 8.15
N GLU A 12 6.37 -32.01 8.06
CA GLU A 12 6.30 -33.48 8.09
C GLU A 12 5.69 -34.08 9.39
N ALA A 13 5.60 -33.28 10.46
CA ALA A 13 4.91 -33.61 11.71
C ALA A 13 3.40 -33.24 11.72
N ASP A 14 2.87 -32.75 10.58
CA ASP A 14 1.50 -32.26 10.37
C ASP A 14 1.14 -30.97 11.14
N ASP A 15 2.16 -30.27 11.68
CA ASP A 15 2.03 -28.96 12.33
C ASP A 15 1.65 -27.88 11.32
N PHE A 16 0.68 -27.04 11.68
CA PHE A 16 0.11 -26.00 10.81
C PHE A 16 0.68 -24.62 11.16
N TYR A 17 1.30 -23.98 10.17
CA TYR A 17 1.77 -22.60 10.25
C TYR A 17 0.96 -21.75 9.28
N ARG A 18 0.38 -20.66 9.79
CA ARG A 18 -0.31 -19.65 8.96
C ARG A 18 0.31 -18.28 9.20
N HIS A 19 0.80 -17.70 8.12
CA HIS A 19 1.27 -16.32 8.07
C HIS A 19 0.27 -15.50 7.28
N GLN A 20 -0.32 -14.49 7.92
CA GLN A 20 -1.18 -13.53 7.24
C GLN A 20 -0.61 -12.12 7.41
N ALA A 21 -0.29 -11.47 6.30
CA ALA A 21 0.22 -10.12 6.27
C ALA A 21 -0.75 -9.22 5.52
N ASP A 22 -1.32 -8.26 6.25
CA ASP A 22 -2.30 -7.30 5.77
C ASP A 22 -1.67 -5.90 5.78
N ILE A 23 -1.41 -5.34 4.60
CA ILE A 23 -0.79 -4.01 4.47
C ILE A 23 -1.79 -3.05 3.82
N LYS A 24 -2.10 -1.97 4.54
CA LYS A 24 -2.97 -0.88 4.06
C LYS A 24 -2.19 0.42 4.00
N TYR A 25 -2.24 1.07 2.84
CA TYR A 25 -1.61 2.34 2.57
C TYR A 25 -2.66 3.38 2.13
N TYR A 26 -2.63 4.53 2.80
CA TYR A 26 -3.49 5.69 2.51
C TYR A 26 -2.62 6.93 2.36
N SER A 27 -2.84 7.73 1.33
CA SER A 27 -2.17 9.01 1.14
C SER A 27 -3.18 10.13 0.96
N PHE A 28 -2.84 11.30 1.49
CA PHE A 28 -3.57 12.53 1.30
C PHE A 28 -2.60 13.59 0.78
N LEU A 29 -2.77 13.95 -0.49
CA LEU A 29 -1.88 14.84 -1.21
C LEU A 29 -2.68 15.99 -1.81
N ALA A 30 -2.13 17.19 -1.71
CA ALA A 30 -2.69 18.39 -2.32
C ALA A 30 -1.57 19.25 -2.89
N GLY A 31 -1.88 20.05 -3.91
CA GLY A 31 -0.90 20.96 -4.48
C GLY A 31 -1.35 21.61 -5.77
N PRO A 32 -0.49 22.46 -6.35
CA PRO A 32 -0.80 23.20 -7.55
C PRO A 32 -0.85 22.29 -8.79
N ALA A 33 -1.80 22.59 -9.67
CA ALA A 33 -1.85 22.08 -11.03
C ALA A 33 -1.75 23.25 -12.01
N TYR A 34 -0.86 23.14 -12.98
CA TYR A 34 -0.61 24.18 -13.97
C TYR A 34 -0.88 23.64 -15.37
N ARG A 35 -1.67 24.39 -16.15
CA ARG A 35 -1.98 24.06 -17.54
C ARG A 35 -0.99 24.78 -18.45
N LEU A 36 -0.17 24.02 -19.18
CA LEU A 36 0.74 24.56 -20.19
C LEU A 36 -0.03 24.90 -21.47
N ASN A 37 -0.84 23.95 -21.94
CA ASN A 37 -1.58 24.02 -23.18
C ASN A 37 -2.97 23.39 -22.98
N ASP A 38 -3.88 23.56 -23.94
CA ASP A 38 -5.22 22.94 -23.88
C ASP A 38 -5.18 21.41 -23.73
N TYR A 39 -4.09 20.80 -24.21
CA TYR A 39 -3.85 19.36 -24.20
C TYR A 39 -3.01 18.87 -23.02
N ILE A 40 -2.19 19.71 -22.37
CA ILE A 40 -1.20 19.26 -21.39
C ILE A 40 -1.25 20.14 -20.14
N SER A 41 -1.49 19.50 -19.00
CA SER A 41 -1.33 20.08 -17.67
C SER A 41 -0.34 19.24 -16.87
N PHE A 42 0.42 19.87 -15.98
CA PHE A 42 1.23 19.16 -14.98
C PHE A 42 0.75 19.52 -13.59
N TYR A 43 0.97 18.64 -12.63
CA TYR A 43 0.62 18.88 -11.23
C TYR A 43 1.73 18.38 -10.32
N GLY A 44 1.91 19.08 -9.22
CA GLY A 44 2.75 18.66 -8.11
C GLY A 44 1.90 18.63 -6.84
N LEU A 45 1.97 17.54 -6.10
CA LEU A 45 1.25 17.33 -4.86
C LEU A 45 2.25 17.00 -3.76
N VAL A 46 1.95 17.47 -2.55
CA VAL A 46 2.69 17.10 -1.34
C VAL A 46 1.68 16.86 -0.22
N GLY A 47 2.08 16.09 0.78
CA GLY A 47 1.21 15.80 1.90
C GLY A 47 1.74 14.68 2.78
N ILE A 48 0.80 13.89 3.28
CA ILE A 48 1.08 12.84 4.25
C ILE A 48 0.56 11.50 3.75
N SER A 49 1.22 10.45 4.20
CA SER A 49 0.82 9.08 4.01
C SER A 49 0.71 8.38 5.35
N HIS A 50 -0.17 7.40 5.41
CA HIS A 50 -0.40 6.56 6.57
C HIS A 50 -0.37 5.10 6.13
N THR A 51 0.57 4.35 6.69
CA THR A 51 0.77 2.93 6.41
C THR A 51 0.46 2.13 7.66
N LYS A 52 -0.43 1.15 7.52
CA LYS A 52 -0.79 0.20 8.57
C LYS A 52 -0.42 -1.20 8.09
N ALA A 53 0.53 -1.82 8.78
CA ALA A 53 0.90 -3.21 8.57
C ALA A 53 0.39 -4.03 9.75
N LYS A 54 -0.34 -5.10 9.46
CA LYS A 54 -0.71 -6.14 10.41
C LYS A 54 -0.06 -7.45 9.95
N GLY A 55 0.63 -8.12 10.86
CA GLY A 55 1.10 -9.48 10.66
C GLY A 55 0.45 -10.34 11.73
N ASP A 56 -0.31 -11.33 11.29
CA ASP A 56 -0.89 -12.36 12.13
C ASP A 56 -0.09 -13.65 11.89
N TYR A 57 0.45 -14.21 12.97
CA TYR A 57 1.14 -15.48 12.99
C TYR A 57 0.34 -16.46 13.80
N GLU A 58 -0.02 -17.59 13.20
CA GLU A 58 -0.71 -18.68 13.88
C GLU A 58 0.09 -19.96 13.72
N TRP A 59 0.41 -20.60 14.83
CA TRP A 59 1.05 -21.90 14.90
C TRP A 59 0.15 -22.87 15.68
N ARG A 60 -0.06 -24.05 15.11
CA ARG A 60 -0.88 -25.09 15.71
C ARG A 60 -0.21 -26.46 15.57
N ASN A 61 0.09 -27.09 16.71
CA ASN A 61 0.70 -28.42 16.78
C ASN A 61 -0.32 -29.51 16.46
N SER A 62 0.03 -30.51 15.65
CA SER A 62 -0.87 -31.60 15.25
C SER A 62 -1.13 -32.62 16.37
N VAL A 63 -0.14 -32.85 17.24
CA VAL A 63 -0.17 -33.97 18.21
C VAL A 63 -0.67 -33.54 19.61
N GLY A 64 -0.81 -32.23 19.85
CA GLY A 64 -1.19 -31.65 21.14
C GLY A 64 -2.10 -30.43 21.04
N ALA A 65 -2.90 -30.32 19.97
CA ALA A 65 -3.74 -29.15 19.68
C ALA A 65 -4.75 -28.79 20.79
N ASP A 66 -5.12 -29.75 21.65
CA ASP A 66 -6.03 -29.55 22.79
C ASP A 66 -5.29 -29.17 24.09
N GLU A 67 -3.95 -29.17 24.11
CA GLU A 67 -3.15 -28.72 25.26
C GLU A 67 -2.85 -27.21 25.19
N SER A 68 -2.66 -26.57 26.35
CA SER A 68 -2.51 -25.11 26.46
C SER A 68 -1.31 -24.54 25.68
N ASP A 69 -0.29 -25.37 25.40
CA ASP A 69 0.92 -25.01 24.65
C ASP A 69 0.85 -25.43 23.17
N GLY A 70 -0.23 -26.07 22.72
CA GLY A 70 -0.40 -26.56 21.34
C GLY A 70 -0.86 -25.51 20.33
N TYR A 71 -1.11 -24.27 20.79
CA TYR A 71 -1.63 -23.16 19.99
C TYR A 71 -0.94 -21.86 20.37
N LEU A 72 -0.32 -21.20 19.38
CA LEU A 72 0.25 -19.86 19.54
C LEU A 72 -0.31 -18.95 18.45
N SER A 73 -0.92 -17.82 18.85
CA SER A 73 -1.42 -16.81 17.93
C SER A 73 -0.89 -15.45 18.36
N GLU A 74 -0.02 -14.86 17.54
CA GLU A 74 0.55 -13.54 17.79
C GLU A 74 0.15 -12.58 16.68
N SER A 75 -0.40 -11.43 17.06
CA SER A 75 -0.79 -10.37 16.13
C SER A 75 0.08 -9.14 16.36
N VAL A 76 0.93 -8.81 15.40
CA VAL A 76 1.77 -7.60 15.45
C VAL A 76 1.14 -6.54 14.56
N SER A 77 0.82 -5.39 15.14
CA SER A 77 0.33 -4.24 14.39
C SER A 77 1.30 -3.07 14.48
N LYS A 78 1.72 -2.55 13.33
CA LYS A 78 2.53 -1.32 13.22
C LYS A 78 1.81 -0.31 12.35
N LYS A 79 1.89 0.95 12.78
CA LYS A 79 1.40 2.11 12.03
C LYS A 79 2.54 3.11 11.87
N SER A 80 2.63 3.70 10.70
CA SER A 80 3.57 4.79 10.40
C SER A 80 2.84 5.90 9.68
N THR A 81 3.20 7.14 9.99
CA THR A 81 2.71 8.33 9.30
C THR A 81 3.93 9.06 8.76
N ASP A 82 3.97 9.22 7.44
CA ASP A 82 5.18 9.62 6.73
C ASP A 82 4.88 10.71 5.71
N PHE A 83 5.90 11.50 5.37
CA PHE A 83 5.78 12.51 4.33
C PHE A 83 5.67 11.87 2.95
N ALA A 84 4.78 12.43 2.13
CA ALA A 84 4.46 11.95 0.81
C ALA A 84 4.50 13.08 -0.22
N TYR A 85 4.94 12.77 -1.43
CA TYR A 85 4.97 13.70 -2.55
C TYR A 85 4.53 12.99 -3.82
N ALA A 86 3.90 13.70 -4.75
CA ALA A 86 3.58 13.19 -6.06
C ALA A 86 3.76 14.27 -7.12
N ALA A 87 4.05 13.85 -8.34
CA ALA A 87 4.07 14.73 -9.50
C ALA A 87 3.53 13.97 -10.70
N GLY A 88 2.83 14.67 -11.59
CA GLY A 88 2.23 14.02 -12.74
C GLY A 88 1.85 14.99 -13.86
N VAL A 89 1.41 14.39 -14.95
CA VAL A 89 0.96 15.06 -16.16
C VAL A 89 -0.44 14.57 -16.49
N ILE A 90 -1.29 15.49 -16.90
CA ILE A 90 -2.64 15.25 -17.40
C ILE A 90 -2.65 15.65 -18.87
N ILE A 91 -2.97 14.70 -19.73
CA ILE A 91 -3.10 14.86 -21.17
C ILE A 91 -4.59 14.83 -21.52
N ASN A 92 -5.06 15.82 -22.24
CA ASN A 92 -6.45 15.91 -22.72
C ASN A 92 -6.45 15.73 -24.24
N PRO A 93 -6.41 14.49 -24.76
CA PRO A 93 -6.31 14.25 -26.21
C PRO A 93 -7.52 14.77 -27.00
N TRP A 94 -8.70 14.80 -26.36
CA TRP A 94 -9.95 15.36 -26.89
C TRP A 94 -10.63 16.21 -25.81
N GLY A 95 -11.51 17.14 -26.20
CA GLY A 95 -12.11 18.12 -25.26
C GLY A 95 -12.86 17.51 -24.07
N ASN A 96 -13.28 16.26 -24.19
CA ASN A 96 -14.13 15.53 -23.26
C ASN A 96 -13.41 14.36 -22.54
N MET A 97 -12.18 14.00 -22.92
CA MET A 97 -11.41 12.92 -22.26
C MET A 97 -10.10 13.45 -21.68
N SER A 98 -9.80 13.05 -20.45
CA SER A 98 -8.52 13.32 -19.79
C SER A 98 -7.83 12.02 -19.40
N VAL A 99 -6.53 11.96 -19.60
CA VAL A 99 -5.67 10.86 -19.16
C VAL A 99 -4.64 11.46 -18.24
N ASN A 100 -4.48 10.91 -17.04
CA ASN A 100 -3.47 11.35 -16.10
C ASN A 100 -2.47 10.23 -15.84
N VAL A 101 -1.20 10.62 -15.75
CA VAL A 101 -0.11 9.75 -15.34
C VAL A 101 0.66 10.51 -14.26
N GLY A 102 0.76 9.90 -13.09
CA GLY A 102 1.45 10.46 -11.95
C GLY A 102 2.43 9.47 -11.35
N TYR A 103 3.40 10.02 -10.63
CA TYR A 103 4.30 9.29 -9.78
C TYR A 103 4.13 9.78 -8.35
N GLU A 104 3.91 8.85 -7.43
CA GLU A 104 3.81 9.10 -6.00
C GLU A 104 4.99 8.45 -5.29
N GLY A 105 5.70 9.23 -4.47
CA GLY A 105 6.80 8.80 -3.64
C GLY A 105 6.49 9.05 -2.18
N THR A 106 6.78 8.05 -1.35
CA THR A 106 6.68 8.14 0.10
C THR A 106 7.97 7.72 0.76
N LYS A 107 8.41 8.53 1.73
CA LYS A 107 9.52 8.19 2.60
C LYS A 107 8.97 7.50 3.83
N ALA A 108 8.58 6.23 3.70
CA ALA A 108 8.12 5.44 4.83
C ALA A 108 9.31 5.02 5.71
N ASP A 109 9.42 5.54 6.94
CA ASP A 109 10.45 5.12 7.88
C ASP A 109 10.00 3.87 8.64
N ILE A 110 10.06 2.72 7.96
CA ILE A 110 9.81 1.41 8.55
C ILE A 110 11.09 0.59 8.39
N TYR A 111 11.95 0.61 9.43
CA TYR A 111 13.19 -0.18 9.53
C TYR A 111 14.24 0.08 8.44
N GLY A 112 14.62 1.35 8.28
CA GLY A 112 15.59 1.78 7.27
C GLY A 112 14.88 2.34 6.05
N LYS A 113 15.39 3.46 5.52
CA LYS A 113 14.78 4.27 4.45
C LYS A 113 14.31 3.42 3.26
N HIS A 114 13.07 2.91 3.32
CA HIS A 114 12.45 2.20 2.24
C HIS A 114 11.52 3.18 1.53
N SER A 115 11.96 3.65 0.38
CA SER A 115 11.18 4.55 -0.46
C SER A 115 10.09 3.72 -1.14
N VAL A 116 8.84 3.87 -0.69
CA VAL A 116 7.70 3.27 -1.37
C VAL A 116 7.30 4.22 -2.48
N ASN A 117 7.50 3.77 -3.72
CA ASN A 117 7.25 4.52 -4.92
C ASN A 117 6.19 3.82 -5.75
N GLY A 118 5.22 4.57 -6.27
CA GLY A 118 4.14 4.07 -7.10
C GLY A 118 3.91 4.97 -8.31
N PHE A 119 3.38 4.39 -9.38
CA PHE A 119 2.84 5.15 -10.49
C PHE A 119 1.31 5.03 -10.48
N THR A 120 0.65 6.11 -10.87
CA THR A 120 -0.80 6.20 -10.98
C THR A 120 -1.12 6.49 -12.42
N VAL A 121 -2.04 5.73 -13.00
CA VAL A 121 -2.58 5.98 -14.33
C VAL A 121 -4.09 6.02 -14.20
N GLY A 122 -4.70 7.07 -14.73
CA GLY A 122 -6.14 7.26 -14.68
C GLY A 122 -6.68 7.85 -15.97
N VAL A 123 -7.94 7.54 -16.24
CA VAL A 123 -8.71 8.15 -17.33
C VAL A 123 -9.94 8.81 -16.70
N GLY A 124 -10.26 10.01 -17.16
CA GLY A 124 -11.37 10.81 -16.68
C GLY A 124 -12.15 11.44 -17.83
N TYR A 125 -13.37 11.85 -17.50
CA TYR A 125 -14.22 12.62 -18.41
C TYR A 125 -14.29 14.06 -17.92
N ARG A 126 -14.12 15.02 -18.83
CA ARG A 126 -14.24 16.44 -18.54
C ARG A 126 -15.62 16.92 -18.96
N PHE A 127 -16.43 17.36 -17.98
CA PHE A 127 -17.73 17.99 -18.19
C PHE A 127 -17.61 19.52 -18.24
#